data_AF-A0A1B6H4F5-F1
#
_entry.id   AF-A0A1B6H4F5-F1
#
_cell.length_a   1.000
_cell.length_b   1.000
_cell.length_c   1.000
_cell.angle_alpha   90.00
_cell.angle_beta   90.00
_cell.angle_gamma   90.00
#
_symmetry.space_group_name_H-M   'P 1'
#
loop_
_entity.id
_entity.type
_entity.pdbx_description
1 polymer ?
#
loop_
_entity_poly.entity_id
_entity_poly.type
_entity_poly.pdbx_seq_one_letter_code
_entity_poly.pdbx_strand_id
1 'polypeptide(L)'
;HVNFDNFLDCVDNFLRSNPSETVLFRLKEEYDSEGNSRSIAETLQWYLNKHQGTYLRTNDRNINLGSARGKFIILSDNYQFDSFGLQYGPSNIQDNYNVGTNWDLYNKWESVRNQLENARNGDPNTFYINYL
;
A
#
# COMPACT_ATOMS: atom_id res chain seq x y z
N HIS A 1 -14.94 5.38 14.90
CA HIS A 1 -14.51 5.81 13.56
C HIS A 1 -13.00 6.01 13.60
N VAL A 2 -12.23 5.29 12.78
CA VAL A 2 -10.79 5.57 12.63
C VAL A 2 -10.65 6.60 11.51
N ASN A 3 -10.05 7.75 11.80
CA ASN A 3 -9.70 8.76 10.80
C ASN A 3 -8.26 8.49 10.32
N PHE A 4 -7.92 8.94 9.12
CA PHE A 4 -6.60 8.76 8.51
C PHE A 4 -5.46 9.31 9.38
N ASP A 5 -5.69 10.43 10.10
CA ASP A 5 -4.74 11.00 11.09
C ASP A 5 -4.37 9.97 12.17
N ASN A 6 -5.39 9.36 12.80
CA ASN A 6 -5.20 8.36 13.84
C ASN A 6 -4.46 7.12 13.31
N PHE A 7 -4.69 6.74 12.05
CA PHE A 7 -3.95 5.64 11.43
C PHE A 7 -2.46 5.98 11.29
N LEU A 8 -2.13 7.18 10.79
CA LEU A 8 -0.73 7.60 10.67
C LEU A 8 -0.04 7.77 12.03
N ASP A 9 -0.75 8.28 13.05
CA ASP A 9 -0.24 8.32 14.43
C ASP A 9 0.08 6.91 14.97
N CYS A 10 -0.77 5.92 14.69
CA CYS A 10 -0.51 4.52 15.05
C CYS A 10 0.72 3.97 14.32
N VAL A 11 0.85 4.22 13.02
CA VAL A 11 2.01 3.79 12.21
C VAL A 11 3.30 4.41 12.74
N ASP A 12 3.27 5.70 13.05
CA ASP A 12 4.38 6.42 13.64
C ASP A 12 4.84 5.80 14.96
N ASN A 13 3.89 5.53 15.87
CA ASN A 13 4.19 4.92 17.16
C ASN A 13 4.73 3.50 17.02
N PHE A 14 4.20 2.73 16.07
CA PHE A 14 4.71 1.39 15.73
C PHE A 14 6.16 1.47 15.24
N LEU A 15 6.47 2.35 14.27
CA LEU A 15 7.81 2.48 13.70
C LEU A 15 8.83 3.03 14.71
N ARG A 16 8.42 3.95 15.59
CA ARG A 16 9.28 4.44 16.69
C ARG A 16 9.59 3.34 17.70
N SER A 17 8.62 2.48 17.99
CA SER A 17 8.81 1.35 18.92
C SER A 17 9.56 0.19 18.28
N ASN A 18 9.56 0.09 16.94
CA ASN A 18 10.16 -0.99 16.16
C ASN A 18 10.99 -0.41 15.00
N PRO A 19 12.14 0.25 15.27
CA PRO A 19 12.89 0.99 14.26
C PRO A 19 13.53 0.14 13.15
N SER A 20 13.56 -1.19 13.33
CA SER A 20 14.00 -2.14 12.30
C SER A 20 12.91 -2.49 11.28
N GLU A 21 11.66 -2.10 11.54
CA GLU A 21 10.51 -2.39 10.68
C GLU A 21 10.27 -1.28 9.67
N THR A 22 9.50 -1.60 8.63
CA THR A 22 8.95 -0.65 7.66
C THR A 22 7.48 -0.96 7.45
N VAL A 23 6.68 0.06 7.17
CA VAL A 23 5.25 -0.13 6.86
C VAL A 23 4.99 0.23 5.40
N LEU A 24 4.32 -0.64 4.67
CA LEU A 24 3.82 -0.38 3.34
C LEU A 24 2.30 -0.50 3.38
N PHE A 25 1.56 0.54 2.99
CA PHE A 25 0.09 0.49 2.98
C PHE A 25 -0.48 1.01 1.65
N ARG A 26 -1.58 0.39 1.22
CA ARG A 26 -2.35 0.79 0.04
C ARG A 26 -3.25 1.97 0.38
N LEU A 27 -3.14 3.03 -0.38
CA LEU A 27 -4.04 4.18 -0.31
C LEU A 27 -4.93 4.17 -1.56
N LYS A 28 -6.22 3.97 -1.33
CA LYS A 28 -7.26 3.91 -2.34
C LYS A 28 -8.41 4.83 -1.93
N GLU A 29 -8.94 5.59 -2.87
CA GLU A 29 -10.18 6.34 -2.68
C GLU A 29 -11.38 5.39 -2.81
N GLU A 30 -12.26 5.38 -1.79
CA GLU A 30 -13.42 4.49 -1.73
C GLU A 30 -14.72 5.14 -2.23
N TYR A 31 -14.75 6.47 -2.44
CA TYR A 31 -15.95 7.18 -2.90
C TYR A 31 -15.64 8.54 -3.53
N ASP A 32 -16.31 8.88 -4.64
CA ASP A 32 -16.24 10.22 -5.26
C ASP A 32 -16.99 11.23 -4.38
N SER A 33 -16.27 12.04 -3.61
CA SER A 33 -16.91 13.08 -2.79
C SER A 33 -17.38 14.24 -3.67
N GLU A 34 -18.68 14.32 -3.96
CA GLU A 34 -19.31 15.55 -4.41
C GLU A 34 -19.20 16.61 -3.30
N GLY A 35 -18.49 17.72 -3.55
CA GLY A 35 -18.66 18.95 -2.78
C GLY A 35 -17.57 19.36 -1.76
N ASN A 36 -16.33 18.86 -1.83
CA ASN A 36 -15.24 19.36 -0.99
C ASN A 36 -14.36 20.40 -1.70
N SER A 37 -14.15 21.55 -1.05
CA SER A 37 -13.41 22.72 -1.58
C SER A 37 -11.88 22.58 -1.58
N ARG A 38 -11.34 21.48 -1.03
CA ARG A 38 -9.92 21.11 -1.10
C ARG A 38 -9.80 19.82 -1.91
N SER A 39 -8.79 19.74 -2.77
CA SER A 39 -8.51 18.46 -3.42
C SER A 39 -8.08 17.42 -2.37
N ILE A 40 -8.50 16.17 -2.52
CA ILE A 40 -8.12 15.08 -1.61
C ILE A 40 -6.59 14.93 -1.49
N ALA A 41 -5.87 15.25 -2.56
CA ALA A 41 -4.41 15.31 -2.59
C ALA A 41 -3.81 16.40 -1.66
N GLU A 42 -4.38 17.61 -1.60
CA GLU A 42 -3.93 18.66 -0.67
C GLU A 42 -4.18 18.25 0.79
N THR A 43 -5.30 17.60 1.05
CA THR A 43 -5.63 17.08 2.39
C THR A 43 -4.64 15.99 2.80
N LEU A 44 -4.33 15.05 1.90
CA LEU A 44 -3.31 14.04 2.10
C LEU A 44 -1.93 14.66 2.36
N GLN A 45 -1.52 15.63 1.55
CA GLN A 45 -0.25 16.34 1.72
C GLN A 45 -0.15 17.00 3.10
N TRP A 46 -1.23 17.59 3.60
CA TRP A 46 -1.27 18.18 4.94
C TRP A 46 -1.03 17.15 6.04
N TYR A 47 -1.68 15.98 5.97
CA TYR A 47 -1.43 14.88 6.91
C TYR A 47 0.03 14.42 6.84
N LEU A 48 0.54 14.12 5.65
CA LEU A 48 1.91 13.62 5.47
C LEU A 48 2.98 14.62 5.93
N ASN A 49 2.69 15.93 5.88
CA ASN A 49 3.59 16.94 6.41
C ASN A 49 3.79 16.84 7.94
N LYS A 50 2.81 16.35 8.69
CA LYS A 50 2.97 16.10 10.14
C LYS A 50 3.88 14.89 10.42
N HIS A 51 3.95 13.95 9.48
CA HIS A 51 4.65 12.67 9.62
C HIS A 51 5.94 12.59 8.78
N GLN A 52 6.54 13.72 8.38
CA GLN A 52 7.76 13.73 7.55
C GLN A 52 8.95 12.97 8.19
N GLY A 53 8.97 12.83 9.51
CA GLY A 53 10.00 12.08 10.24
C GLY A 53 9.96 10.57 10.01
N THR A 54 8.83 10.02 9.59
CA THR A 54 8.56 8.58 9.38
C THR A 54 8.05 8.29 7.98
N TYR A 55 7.71 9.31 7.19
CA TYR A 55 7.30 9.15 5.81
C TYR A 55 8.50 9.05 4.86
N LEU A 56 8.53 8.03 4.01
CA LEU A 56 9.45 7.91 2.88
C LEU A 56 8.71 8.13 1.57
N ARG A 57 8.81 9.34 1.02
CA ARG A 57 8.30 9.66 -0.32
C ARG A 57 9.26 9.15 -1.38
N THR A 58 8.83 8.18 -2.18
CA THR A 58 9.62 7.64 -3.28
C THR A 58 8.73 7.03 -4.35
N ASN A 59 9.16 7.15 -5.61
CA ASN A 59 8.58 6.47 -6.77
C ASN A 59 9.55 5.40 -7.33
N ASP A 60 10.73 5.25 -6.72
CA ASP A 60 11.69 4.21 -7.06
C ASP A 60 11.27 2.90 -6.38
N ARG A 61 11.06 1.84 -7.18
CA ARG A 61 10.68 0.52 -6.69
C ARG A 61 11.86 -0.29 -6.17
N ASN A 62 13.10 0.10 -6.47
CA ASN A 62 14.32 -0.56 -6.01
C ASN A 62 14.73 -0.11 -4.60
N ILE A 63 13.76 -0.03 -3.69
CA ILE A 63 13.98 0.41 -2.31
C ILE A 63 14.66 -0.70 -1.55
N ASN A 64 15.87 -0.46 -1.08
CA ASN A 64 16.51 -1.37 -0.14
C ASN A 64 15.92 -1.20 1.27
N LEU A 65 15.89 -2.30 2.04
CA LEU A 65 15.38 -2.27 3.41
C LEU A 65 16.13 -1.29 4.31
N GLY A 66 17.41 -1.02 4.07
CA GLY A 66 18.19 -0.06 4.84
C GLY A 66 17.59 1.34 4.84
N SER A 67 17.16 1.83 3.67
CA SER A 67 16.53 3.14 3.51
C SER A 67 15.08 3.19 4.02
N ALA A 68 14.39 2.05 4.04
CA ALA A 68 12.98 1.96 4.44
C ALA A 68 12.76 1.79 5.96
N ARG A 69 13.77 1.33 6.70
CA ARG A 69 13.67 1.10 8.16
C ARG A 69 13.23 2.36 8.92
N GLY A 70 12.28 2.19 9.84
CA GLY A 70 11.66 3.26 10.62
C GLY A 70 10.78 4.18 9.79
N LYS A 71 10.45 3.79 8.54
CA LYS A 71 9.63 4.59 7.63
C LYS A 71 8.38 3.83 7.18
N PHE A 72 7.39 4.60 6.74
CA PHE A 72 6.29 4.09 5.94
C PHE A 72 6.36 4.60 4.51
N ILE A 73 5.86 3.79 3.58
CA ILE A 73 5.74 4.08 2.16
C ILE A 73 4.28 3.87 1.76
N ILE A 74 3.79 4.72 0.86
CA ILE A 74 2.43 4.61 0.30
C ILE A 74 2.48 3.80 -0.99
N LEU A 75 1.56 2.85 -1.15
CA LEU A 75 1.16 2.30 -2.44
C LEU A 75 -0.06 3.07 -2.96
N SER A 76 0.10 3.93 -3.95
CA SER A 76 -1.00 4.73 -4.53
C SER A 76 -1.85 3.89 -5.48
N ASP A 77 -3.16 3.84 -5.23
CA ASP A 77 -4.10 3.12 -6.07
C ASP A 77 -5.08 4.06 -6.81
N ASN A 78 -4.68 5.31 -7.01
CA ASN A 78 -5.37 6.30 -7.83
C ASN A 78 -4.34 7.31 -8.37
N TYR A 79 -4.49 7.78 -9.61
CA TYR A 79 -3.53 8.67 -10.28
C TYR A 79 -3.22 9.96 -9.51
N GLN A 80 -4.22 10.50 -8.81
CA GLN A 80 -4.09 11.71 -7.98
C GLN A 80 -3.14 11.53 -6.79
N PHE A 81 -2.84 10.28 -6.43
CA PHE A 81 -1.93 9.94 -5.33
C PHE A 81 -0.55 9.48 -5.79
N ASP A 82 -0.29 9.38 -7.09
CA ASP A 82 0.97 8.81 -7.64
C ASP A 82 2.21 9.62 -7.29
N SER A 83 2.04 10.89 -6.92
CA SER A 83 3.16 11.71 -6.46
C SER A 83 3.55 11.44 -5.00
N PHE A 84 2.76 10.67 -4.24
CA PHE A 84 2.96 10.41 -2.81
C PHE A 84 3.59 9.05 -2.51
N GLY A 85 3.93 8.25 -3.51
CA GLY A 85 4.54 6.96 -3.27
C GLY A 85 4.63 6.09 -4.51
N LEU A 86 4.78 4.80 -4.26
CA LEU A 86 4.86 3.80 -5.33
C LEU A 86 3.48 3.57 -5.91
N GLN A 87 3.37 3.53 -7.23
CA GLN A 87 2.12 3.13 -7.88
C GLN A 87 1.78 1.68 -7.56
N TYR A 88 0.54 1.42 -7.15
CA TYR A 88 0.02 0.07 -6.88
C TYR A 88 -0.11 -0.74 -8.19
N GLY A 89 -0.67 -0.13 -9.23
CA GLY A 89 -1.02 -0.79 -10.50
C GLY A 89 0.09 -1.56 -11.23
N PRO A 90 1.34 -1.06 -11.30
CA PRO A 90 2.45 -1.80 -11.93
C PRO A 90 2.92 -3.05 -11.16
N SER A 91 2.35 -3.35 -10.00
CA SER A 91 2.66 -4.57 -9.24
C SER A 91 2.01 -5.78 -9.90
N ASN A 92 2.60 -6.96 -9.72
CA ASN A 92 1.96 -8.22 -10.10
C ASN A 92 0.96 -8.62 -9.00
N ILE A 93 -0.34 -8.51 -9.29
CA ILE A 93 -1.40 -8.60 -8.30
C ILE A 93 -2.33 -9.79 -8.60
N GLN A 94 -2.50 -10.67 -7.61
CA GLN A 94 -3.64 -11.59 -7.55
C GLN A 94 -4.64 -11.03 -6.56
N ASP A 95 -5.86 -10.71 -7.02
CA ASP A 95 -6.96 -10.18 -6.20
C ASP A 95 -8.31 -10.82 -6.60
N ASN A 96 -8.33 -12.15 -6.74
CA ASN A 96 -9.58 -12.86 -7.02
C ASN A 96 -10.42 -12.91 -5.74
N TYR A 97 -11.26 -11.91 -5.48
CA TYR A 97 -12.04 -11.78 -4.25
C TYR A 97 -13.43 -12.44 -4.34
N ASN A 98 -13.88 -12.82 -5.54
CA ASN A 98 -15.21 -13.37 -5.74
C ASN A 98 -15.27 -14.84 -5.30
N VAL A 99 -15.92 -15.08 -4.16
CA VAL A 99 -16.12 -16.43 -3.59
C VAL A 99 -17.61 -16.64 -3.35
N GLY A 100 -18.32 -17.18 -4.35
CA GLY A 100 -19.77 -17.43 -4.26
C GLY A 100 -20.12 -18.89 -3.94
N THR A 101 -19.18 -19.82 -4.18
CA THR A 101 -19.39 -21.27 -4.08
C THR A 101 -18.14 -21.98 -3.55
N ASN A 102 -18.27 -23.26 -3.15
CA ASN A 102 -17.12 -24.08 -2.75
C ASN A 102 -16.08 -24.28 -3.87
N TRP A 103 -16.51 -24.25 -5.13
CA TRP A 103 -15.58 -24.29 -6.27
C TRP A 103 -14.77 -23.00 -6.38
N ASP A 104 -15.36 -21.87 -6.00
CA ASP A 104 -14.64 -20.59 -5.97
C ASP A 104 -13.59 -20.54 -4.85
N LEU A 105 -13.83 -21.22 -3.72
CA LEU A 105 -12.80 -21.40 -2.68
C LEU A 105 -11.58 -22.17 -3.22
N TYR A 106 -11.82 -23.23 -3.98
CA TYR A 106 -10.73 -23.97 -4.63
C TYR A 106 -10.00 -23.10 -5.66
N ASN A 107 -10.73 -22.36 -6.49
CA ASN A 107 -10.15 -21.45 -7.48
C ASN A 107 -9.34 -20.32 -6.83
N LYS A 108 -9.79 -19.83 -5.66
CA LYS A 108 -9.05 -18.86 -4.85
C LYS A 108 -7.72 -19.46 -4.36
N TRP A 109 -7.77 -20.65 -3.78
CA TRP A 109 -6.58 -21.36 -3.31
C TRP A 109 -5.57 -21.60 -4.44
N GLU A 110 -6.04 -22.06 -5.60
CA GLU A 110 -5.22 -22.24 -6.81
C GLU A 110 -4.56 -20.92 -7.24
N SER A 111 -5.33 -19.83 -7.25
CA SER A 111 -4.82 -18.51 -7.63
C SER A 111 -3.73 -18.02 -6.65
N VAL A 112 -3.93 -18.21 -5.34
CA VAL A 112 -2.94 -17.87 -4.30
C VAL A 112 -1.66 -18.68 -4.49
N ARG A 113 -1.78 -19.99 -4.71
CA ARG A 113 -0.63 -20.88 -4.93
C ARG A 113 0.14 -20.47 -6.18
N ASN A 114 -0.56 -20.23 -7.28
CA ASN A 114 0.07 -19.84 -8.54
C ASN A 114 0.79 -18.49 -8.40
N GLN A 115 0.25 -17.55 -7.62
CA GLN A 115 0.90 -16.28 -7.37
C GLN A 115 2.19 -16.41 -6.55
N LEU A 116 2.24 -17.34 -5.59
CA LEU A 116 3.48 -17.65 -4.86
C LEU A 116 4.55 -18.24 -5.79
N GLU A 117 4.18 -19.16 -6.69
CA GLU A 117 5.11 -19.71 -7.69
C GLU A 117 5.57 -18.66 -8.70
N ASN A 118 4.69 -17.75 -9.12
CA ASN A 118 5.06 -16.62 -9.97
C ASN A 118 6.08 -15.70 -9.28
N ALA A 119 5.89 -15.39 -8.00
CA ALA A 119 6.83 -14.56 -7.24
C ALA A 119 8.18 -15.26 -7.05
N ARG A 120 8.16 -16.58 -6.79
CA ARG A 120 9.38 -17.38 -6.60
C ARG A 120 10.27 -17.44 -7.84
N ASN A 121 9.68 -17.51 -9.03
CA ASN A 121 10.39 -17.69 -10.30
C ASN A 121 10.49 -16.39 -11.13
N GLY A 122 9.93 -15.29 -10.62
CA GLY A 122 9.76 -14.03 -11.34
C GLY A 122 10.91 -13.05 -11.18
N ASP A 123 10.67 -11.81 -11.62
CA ASP A 123 11.64 -10.73 -11.53
C ASP A 123 11.75 -10.23 -10.08
N PRO A 124 12.93 -10.28 -9.44
CA PRO A 124 13.12 -9.82 -8.07
C PRO A 124 12.85 -8.32 -7.87
N ASN A 125 12.78 -7.52 -8.95
CA ASN A 125 12.45 -6.09 -8.88
C ASN A 125 10.93 -5.82 -8.99
N THR A 126 10.12 -6.87 -9.17
CA THR A 126 8.66 -6.75 -9.22
C THR A 126 8.07 -6.93 -7.82
N PHE A 127 7.08 -6.10 -7.48
CA PHE A 127 6.27 -6.33 -6.29
C PHE A 127 5.19 -7.35 -6.64
N TYR A 128 5.15 -8.44 -5.88
CA TYR A 128 4.08 -9.44 -5.97
C TYR A 128 3.13 -9.25 -4.78
N ILE A 129 1.86 -8.96 -5.07
CA ILE A 129 0.80 -8.79 -4.07
C ILE A 129 -0.19 -9.92 -4.24
N ASN A 130 -0.50 -10.62 -3.15
CA ASN A 130 -1.35 -11.80 -3.14
C ASN A 130 -2.41 -11.65 -2.06
N TYR A 131 -3.67 -11.43 -2.46
CA TYR A 131 -4.78 -11.38 -1.51
C TYR A 131 -5.28 -12.79 -1.25
N LEU A 132 -5.38 -13.18 0.02
CA LEU A 132 -5.81 -14.51 0.44
C LEU A 132 -7.34 -14.67 0.40
#